data_AF-A0A1S8KHB3-F1
#
_entry.id   AF-A0A1S8KHB3-F1
#
_cell.length_a   1.000
_cell.length_b   1.000
_cell.length_c   1.000
_cell.angle_alpha   90.00
_cell.angle_beta   90.00
_cell.angle_gamma   90.00
#
_symmetry.space_group_name_H-M   'P 1'
#
loop_
_entity.id
_entity.type
_entity.pdbx_description
1 polymer ?
#
loop_
_entity_poly.entity_id
_entity_poly.type
_entity_poly.pdbx_seq_one_letter_code
_entity_poly.pdbx_strand_id
1 'polypeptide(L)' 'LIGDVKFDEVEPIAGWITPVPKGVGPMTITMLMYQTVKSAEAFGAGE' A
#
# COMPACT_ATOMS: atom_id res chain seq x y z
N LEU A 1 -8.27 -14.95 1.92
CA LEU A 1 -7.70 -14.20 0.78
C LEU A 1 -6.27 -14.66 0.62
N ILE A 2 -5.85 -15.02 -0.58
CA ILE A 2 -4.50 -15.51 -0.91
C ILE A 2 -3.94 -14.56 -1.98
N GLY A 3 -2.64 -14.25 -1.91
CA GLY A 3 -1.96 -13.37 -2.86
C GLY A 3 -1.38 -14.13 -4.05
N ASP A 4 -0.73 -13.41 -4.97
CA ASP A 4 -0.15 -13.98 -6.19
C ASP A 4 1.16 -14.73 -5.95
N VAL A 5 1.75 -14.59 -4.76
CA VAL A 5 3.06 -15.16 -4.41
C VAL A 5 2.89 -16.37 -3.49
N LYS A 6 3.61 -17.44 -3.80
CA LYS A 6 3.81 -18.57 -2.88
C LYS A 6 4.72 -18.16 -1.73
N PHE A 7 4.12 -17.62 -0.68
CA PHE A 7 4.84 -16.98 0.42
C PHE A 7 5.88 -17.91 1.07
N ASP A 8 5.50 -19.16 1.37
CA ASP A 8 6.37 -20.13 2.07
C ASP A 8 7.64 -20.50 1.28
N GLU A 9 7.59 -20.51 -0.05
CA GLU A 9 8.74 -20.84 -0.91
C GLU A 9 9.68 -19.64 -1.09
N VAL A 10 9.14 -18.43 -1.04
CA VAL A 10 9.84 -17.19 -1.40
C VAL A 10 10.35 -16.43 -0.16
N GLU A 11 9.70 -16.56 0.99
CA GLU A 11 10.09 -15.95 2.27
C GLU A 11 11.56 -16.17 2.65
N PRO A 12 12.17 -17.37 2.54
CA PRO A 12 13.58 -17.56 2.92
C PRO A 12 14.59 -16.99 1.92
N ILE A 13 14.14 -16.62 0.71
CA ILE A 13 15.01 -16.13 -0.38
C ILE A 13 14.92 -14.60 -0.48
N ALA A 14 13.73 -14.05 -0.27
CA ALA A 14 13.47 -12.62 -0.40
C ALA A 14 14.03 -11.82 0.78
N GLY A 15 14.70 -10.71 0.50
CA GLY A 15 15.13 -9.77 1.56
C GLY A 15 13.96 -9.09 2.26
N TRP A 16 12.86 -8.84 1.53
CA TRP A 16 11.61 -8.30 2.05
C TRP A 16 10.44 -8.86 1.23
N ILE A 17 9.33 -9.19 1.90
CA ILE A 17 8.13 -9.75 1.26
C ILE A 17 6.88 -9.15 1.90
N THR A 18 5.85 -8.89 1.09
CA THR A 18 4.56 -8.37 1.60
C THR A 18 3.58 -9.51 1.83
N PRO A 19 3.03 -9.68 3.05
CA PRO A 19 2.10 -10.76 3.33
C PRO A 19 0.73 -10.47 2.71
N VAL A 20 0.03 -11.51 2.30
CA VAL A 20 -1.39 -11.42 1.94
C VAL A 20 -2.16 -12.41 2.80
N PRO A 21 -3.16 -11.97 3.59
CA PRO A 21 -3.66 -10.60 3.70
C PRO A 21 -2.75 -9.66 4.53
N LYS A 22 -3.12 -8.37 4.57
CA LYS A 22 -2.53 -7.29 5.41
C LYS A 22 -1.24 -6.62 4.91
N GLY A 23 -0.72 -6.97 3.73
CA GLY A 23 0.41 -6.28 3.11
C GLY A 23 -0.01 -4.99 2.42
N VAL A 24 -0.20 -5.04 1.10
CA VAL A 24 -0.48 -3.85 0.28
C VAL A 24 -1.93 -3.35 0.38
N GLY A 25 -2.89 -4.21 0.77
CA GLY A 25 -4.31 -3.86 0.81
C GLY A 25 -4.65 -2.63 1.67
N PRO A 26 -4.17 -2.53 2.93
CA PRO A 26 -4.38 -1.34 3.75
C PRO A 26 -3.81 -0.04 3.16
N MET A 27 -2.72 -0.13 2.38
CA MET A 27 -2.09 1.04 1.77
C MET A 27 -2.98 1.70 0.72
N THR A 28 -3.91 0.99 0.08
CA THR A 28 -4.83 1.57 -0.89
C THR A 28 -5.72 2.64 -0.26
N ILE A 29 -6.32 2.37 0.90
CA ILE A 29 -7.17 3.33 1.62
C ILE A 29 -6.32 4.48 2.17
N THR A 30 -5.16 4.17 2.75
CA THR A 30 -4.24 5.18 3.26
C THR A 30 -3.82 6.16 2.16
N MET A 31 -3.44 5.65 0.99
CA MET A 31 -3.02 6.49 -0.13
C MET A 31 -4.17 7.30 -0.69
N LEU A 32 -5.39 6.77 -0.74
CA LEU A 32 -6.56 7.55 -1.13
C LEU A 32 -6.73 8.76 -0.20
N MET A 33 -6.73 8.54 1.12
CA MET A 33 -6.88 9.62 2.11
C MET A 33 -5.75 10.64 2.00
N TYR A 34 -4.51 10.17 1.88
CA TYR A 34 -3.34 11.04 1.71
C TYR A 34 -3.47 11.93 0.47
N GLN A 35 -3.86 11.35 -0.68
CA GLN A 35 -4.07 12.11 -1.91
C GLN A 35 -5.21 13.12 -1.77
N THR A 36 -6.31 12.74 -1.11
CA THR A 36 -7.43 13.67 -0.86
C THR A 36 -7.00 14.89 -0.03
N VAL A 37 -6.26 14.67 1.06
CA VAL A 37 -5.75 15.76 1.91
C VAL A 37 -4.78 16.64 1.12
N LYS A 38 -3.80 16.02 0.45
CA LYS A 38 -2.82 16.75 -0.36
C LYS A 38 -3.48 17.60 -1.45
N SER A 39 -4.50 17.08 -2.12
CA SER A 39 -5.25 17.84 -3.13
C SER A 39 -6.05 18.98 -2.53
N ALA A 40 -6.65 18.81 -1.35
CA ALA A 40 -7.37 19.88 -0.66
C ALA A 40 -6.42 21.01 -0.22
N GLU A 41 -5.23 20.66 0.30
CA GLU A 41 -4.19 21.63 0.66
C GLU A 41 -3.69 22.40 -0.57
N ALA A 42 -3.42 21.71 -1.68
CA ALA A 42 -3.00 22.34 -2.93
C ALA A 42 -4.07 23.29 -3.49
N PHE A 43 -5.34 22.88 -3.47
CA PHE A 43 -6.45 23.74 -3.91
C PHE A 43 -6.62 24.98 -3.03
N GLY A 44 -6.43 24.86 -1.71
CA GLY A 44 -6.51 25.99 -0.78
C GLY A 44 -5.30 26.93 -0.83
N ALA A 45 -4.15 26.46 -1.32
CA ALA A 45 -2.90 27.23 -1.37
C ALA A 45 -2.82 28.22 -2.56
N GLY A 46 -3.81 28.24 -3.47
CA GLY A 46 -3.90 29.26 -4.52
C GLY A 46 -2.81 29.19 -5.58
N GLU A 47 -2.50 27.98 -6.07
CA GLU A 47 -1.91 27.77 -7.41
C GLU A 47 -2.99 27.30 -8.40
#